data_AF-A0A7C7T799-F1
#
_entry.id   AF-A0A7C7T799-F1
#
_cell.length_a   1.000
_cell.length_b   1.000
_cell.length_c   1.000
_cell.angle_alpha   90.00
_cell.angle_beta   90.00
_cell.angle_gamma   90.00
#
_symmetry.space_group_name_H-M   'P 1'
#
loop_
_entity.id
_entity.type
_entity.pdbx_description
1 polymer ?
#
loop_
_entity_poly.entity_id
_entity_poly.type
_entity_poly.pdbx_seq_one_letter_code
_entity_poly.pdbx_strand_id
1 'polypeptide(L)'
;MLSGSDSPQWTRLYSDDPDSSACSVLEEALNALEAKRIVMGHTIQESGIASACGGQAWRVDIGMAEYYASRTEYGGSVAVLEIVDDSVRVLKDDG
;
A
#
# COMPACT_ATOMS: atom_id res chain seq x y z
N MET A 1 22.57 6.12 -7.96
CA MET A 1 21.31 5.40 -7.70
C MET A 1 20.99 5.55 -6.22
N LEU A 2 19.73 5.81 -5.87
CA LEU A 2 19.30 5.73 -4.47
C LEU A 2 19.33 4.26 -4.04
N SER A 3 20.08 3.95 -3.00
CA SER A 3 20.33 2.59 -2.52
C SER A 3 20.15 2.52 -1.01
N GLY A 4 19.87 1.32 -0.49
CA GLY A 4 19.64 1.12 0.95
C GLY A 4 18.15 1.13 1.31
N SER A 5 17.87 1.09 2.61
CA SER A 5 16.51 1.01 3.19
C SER A 5 15.60 2.15 2.73
N ASP A 6 16.15 3.34 2.50
CA ASP A 6 15.37 4.54 2.24
C ASP A 6 15.09 4.74 0.74
N SER A 7 15.58 3.82 -0.09
CA SER A 7 15.33 3.86 -1.52
C SER A 7 13.86 3.52 -1.84
N PRO A 8 13.29 4.05 -2.93
CA PRO A 8 11.86 3.87 -3.24
C PRO A 8 11.38 2.42 -3.30
N GLN A 9 12.28 1.49 -3.65
CA GLN A 9 11.97 0.06 -3.75
C GLN A 9 12.01 -0.70 -2.42
N TRP A 10 12.67 -0.16 -1.38
CA TRP A 10 12.88 -0.83 -0.09
C TRP A 10 12.22 -0.12 1.07
N THR A 11 11.93 1.18 0.94
CA THR A 11 11.34 1.96 2.03
C THR A 11 9.99 1.40 2.41
N ARG A 12 9.78 1.27 3.72
CA ARG A 12 8.51 0.85 4.31
C ARG A 12 7.77 2.00 4.97
N LEU A 13 8.31 3.23 4.89
CA LEU A 13 7.86 4.42 5.61
C LEU A 13 6.34 4.66 5.53
N TYR A 14 5.73 4.42 4.36
CA TYR A 14 4.29 4.64 4.14
C TYR A 14 3.44 3.36 4.23
N SER A 15 4.07 2.21 4.45
CA SER A 15 3.45 0.88 4.33
C SER A 15 3.42 0.08 5.62
N ASP A 16 4.34 0.35 6.53
CA ASP A 16 4.50 -0.32 7.83
C ASP A 16 4.00 0.63 8.92
N ASP A 17 2.67 0.65 9.11
CA ASP A 17 1.95 1.48 10.07
C ASP A 17 2.44 2.94 10.16
N PRO A 18 2.27 3.72 9.07
CA PRO A 18 2.77 5.09 9.01
C PRO A 18 2.14 5.97 10.09
N ASP A 19 2.99 6.74 10.76
CA ASP A 19 2.58 7.74 11.73
C ASP A 19 2.32 9.11 11.09
N SER A 20 2.00 10.11 11.93
CA SER A 20 1.76 11.48 11.46
C SER A 20 2.97 12.12 10.75
N SER A 21 4.19 11.77 11.14
CA SER A 21 5.40 12.30 10.51
C SER A 21 5.56 11.71 9.10
N ALA A 22 5.40 10.40 8.97
CA ALA A 22 5.40 9.72 7.68
C ALA A 22 4.32 10.28 6.74
N CYS A 23 3.12 10.56 7.26
CA CYS A 23 2.06 11.17 6.46
C CYS A 23 2.38 12.59 5.99
N SER A 24 3.02 13.43 6.81
CA SER A 24 3.47 14.76 6.38
C SER A 24 4.51 14.70 5.27
N VAL A 25 5.49 13.78 5.39
CA VAL A 25 6.50 13.58 4.34
C VAL A 25 5.85 13.09 3.03
N LEU A 26 4.85 12.21 3.13
CA LEU A 26 4.09 11.75 1.98
C LEU A 26 3.34 12.91 1.31
N GLU A 27 2.69 13.77 2.09
CA GLU A 27 1.97 14.92 1.58
C GLU A 27 2.89 15.87 0.80
N GLU A 28 4.08 16.18 1.34
CA GLU A 28 5.09 16.97 0.63
C GLU A 28 5.52 16.32 -0.69
N ALA A 29 5.76 15.01 -0.68
CA ALA A 29 6.17 14.28 -1.87
C ALA A 29 5.06 14.25 -2.94
N LEU A 30 3.81 14.03 -2.56
CA LEU A 30 2.66 14.04 -3.46
C LEU A 30 2.43 15.43 -4.05
N ASN A 31 2.55 16.48 -3.26
CA ASN A 31 2.45 17.87 -3.73
C ASN A 31 3.54 18.20 -4.75
N ALA A 32 4.79 17.77 -4.51
CA ALA A 32 5.88 17.98 -5.45
C ALA A 32 5.71 17.21 -6.78
N LEU A 33 4.98 16.10 -6.75
CA LEU A 33 4.68 15.26 -7.92
C LEU A 33 3.33 15.59 -8.58
N GLU A 34 2.58 16.54 -8.04
CA GLU A 34 1.19 16.84 -8.45
C GLU A 34 0.30 15.57 -8.48
N ALA A 35 0.52 14.68 -7.53
CA ALA A 35 -0.16 13.38 -7.44
C ALA A 35 -1.17 13.35 -6.27
N LYS A 36 -2.25 12.57 -6.43
CA LYS A 36 -3.30 12.44 -5.38
C LYS A 36 -2.98 11.41 -4.32
N ARG A 37 -2.23 10.36 -4.69
CA ARG A 37 -1.98 9.19 -3.86
C ARG A 37 -0.81 8.37 -4.39
N ILE A 38 -0.24 7.55 -3.52
CA ILE A 38 0.71 6.49 -3.85
C ILE A 38 0.05 5.12 -3.60
N VAL A 39 0.36 4.16 -4.47
CA VAL A 39 -0.02 2.75 -4.32
C VAL A 39 1.27 1.95 -4.20
N MET A 40 1.40 1.14 -3.14
CA MET A 40 2.61 0.37 -2.86
C MET A 40 2.33 -1.05 -2.40
N GLY A 41 3.28 -1.94 -2.71
CA GLY A 41 3.36 -3.29 -2.15
C GLY A 41 4.49 -3.42 -1.13
N HIS A 42 5.26 -4.51 -1.22
CA HIS A 42 6.49 -4.78 -0.45
C HIS A 42 6.29 -5.10 1.04
N THR A 43 5.29 -4.49 1.68
CA THR A 43 4.89 -4.76 3.07
C THR A 43 3.55 -5.45 3.09
N ILE A 44 3.56 -6.72 3.51
CA ILE A 44 2.37 -7.56 3.59
C ILE A 44 1.35 -6.94 4.56
N GLN A 45 0.13 -6.77 4.10
CA GLN A 45 -1.03 -6.35 4.88
C GLN A 45 -1.88 -7.60 5.20
N GLU A 46 -1.82 -8.07 6.44
CA GLU A 46 -2.41 -9.37 6.84
C GLU A 46 -3.94 -9.40 6.72
N SER A 47 -4.61 -8.27 7.01
CA SER A 47 -6.07 -8.12 6.90
C SER A 47 -6.53 -7.49 5.57
N GLY A 48 -5.60 -7.28 4.63
CA GLY A 48 -5.91 -6.92 3.24
C GLY A 48 -5.52 -5.52 2.81
N ILE A 49 -5.98 -5.14 1.61
CA ILE A 49 -5.68 -3.83 1.03
C ILE A 49 -6.17 -2.74 1.98
N ALA A 50 -5.24 -1.88 2.42
CA ALA A 50 -5.51 -0.90 3.46
C ALA A 50 -5.02 0.49 3.06
N SER A 51 -5.87 1.49 3.25
CA SER A 51 -5.49 2.90 3.13
C SER A 51 -4.80 3.40 4.40
N ALA A 52 -3.92 4.38 4.26
CA ALA A 52 -3.36 5.18 5.35
C ALA A 52 -3.27 6.66 4.93
N CYS A 53 -2.90 7.54 5.87
CA CYS A 53 -2.75 8.98 5.62
C CYS A 53 -3.97 9.60 4.91
N GLY A 54 -5.18 9.35 5.43
CA GLY A 54 -6.41 9.90 4.85
C GLY A 54 -6.71 9.44 3.41
N GLY A 55 -6.18 8.30 2.97
CA GLY A 55 -6.39 7.77 1.61
C GLY A 55 -5.33 8.19 0.60
N GLN A 56 -4.25 8.85 1.05
CA GLN A 56 -3.10 9.19 0.22
C GLN A 56 -2.12 8.02 0.04
N ALA A 57 -2.07 7.08 0.98
CA ALA A 57 -1.26 5.86 0.87
C ALA A 57 -2.16 4.62 0.74
N TRP A 58 -1.95 3.81 -0.29
CA TRP A 58 -2.66 2.55 -0.50
C TRP A 58 -1.70 1.37 -0.48
N ARG A 59 -1.86 0.50 0.51
CA ARG A 59 -1.01 -0.66 0.78
C ARG A 59 -1.70 -1.90 0.21
N VAL A 60 -1.18 -2.43 -0.89
CA VAL A 60 -1.88 -3.45 -1.71
C VAL A 60 -1.25 -4.83 -1.70
N ASP A 61 -0.11 -5.01 -1.05
CA ASP A 61 0.50 -6.33 -0.90
C ASP A 61 -0.22 -7.11 0.19
N ILE A 62 -1.04 -8.09 -0.20
CA ILE A 62 -1.80 -8.96 0.70
C ILE A 62 -1.20 -10.36 0.85
N GLY A 63 0.07 -10.53 0.44
CA GLY A 63 0.74 -11.82 0.51
C GLY A 63 0.17 -12.89 -0.44
N MET A 64 -0.18 -12.52 -1.68
CA MET A 64 -0.74 -13.45 -2.68
C MET A 64 0.21 -14.60 -3.06
N ALA A 65 1.52 -14.43 -2.89
CA ALA A 65 2.46 -15.51 -3.17
C ALA A 65 2.21 -16.69 -2.24
N GLU A 66 2.19 -17.91 -2.79
CA GLU A 66 1.86 -19.15 -2.07
C GLU A 66 2.61 -19.30 -0.72
N TYR A 67 3.88 -18.89 -0.70
CA TYR A 67 4.71 -18.91 0.51
C TYR A 67 4.13 -18.10 1.69
N TYR A 68 3.36 -17.05 1.41
CA TYR A 68 2.75 -16.17 2.41
C TYR A 68 1.26 -16.46 2.64
N ALA A 69 0.65 -17.38 1.90
CA ALA A 69 -0.78 -17.68 1.99
C ALA A 69 -1.23 -18.00 3.43
N SER A 70 -0.41 -18.71 4.21
CA SER A 70 -0.75 -19.04 5.61
C SER A 70 -0.54 -17.88 6.61
N ARG A 71 -0.03 -16.73 6.16
CA ARG A 71 0.28 -15.56 7.00
C ARG A 71 -0.78 -14.46 6.91
N THR A 72 -1.71 -14.57 5.98
CA THR A 72 -2.71 -13.51 5.74
C THR A 72 -4.10 -14.11 5.77
N GLU A 73 -5.09 -13.28 6.09
CA GLU A 73 -6.51 -13.67 6.09
C GLU A 73 -7.01 -14.06 4.69
N TYR A 74 -6.25 -13.74 3.64
CA TYR A 74 -6.59 -13.99 2.24
C TYR A 74 -6.20 -15.39 1.80
N GLY A 75 -5.31 -16.10 2.49
CA GLY A 75 -5.02 -17.48 2.12
C GLY A 75 -4.44 -17.65 0.71
N GLY A 76 -3.80 -16.62 0.15
CA GLY A 76 -3.35 -16.59 -1.25
C GLY A 76 -4.42 -16.16 -2.28
N SER A 77 -5.62 -15.77 -1.82
CA SER A 77 -6.68 -15.22 -2.68
C SER A 77 -6.32 -13.85 -3.25
N VAL A 78 -6.96 -13.50 -4.37
CA VAL A 78 -6.73 -12.23 -5.05
C VAL A 78 -7.61 -11.12 -4.44
N ALA A 79 -7.03 -9.94 -4.28
CA ALA A 79 -7.76 -8.70 -4.06
C ALA A 79 -7.21 -7.62 -5.00
N VAL A 80 -8.07 -6.69 -5.39
CA VAL A 80 -7.76 -5.64 -6.36
C VAL A 80 -8.12 -4.28 -5.79
N LEU A 81 -7.23 -3.31 -5.97
CA LEU A 81 -7.54 -1.91 -5.78
C LEU A 81 -8.00 -1.32 -7.12
N GLU A 82 -9.29 -1.00 -7.23
CA GLU A 82 -9.85 -0.33 -8.39
C GLU A 82 -9.84 1.18 -8.16
N ILE A 83 -9.32 1.92 -9.14
CA ILE A 83 -9.35 3.38 -9.18
C ILE A 83 -10.00 3.82 -10.49
N VAL A 84 -11.18 4.43 -10.40
CA VAL A 84 -11.91 5.00 -11.54
C VAL A 84 -12.20 6.46 -11.21
N ASP A 85 -11.59 7.36 -11.96
CA ASP A 85 -11.58 8.80 -11.66
C ASP A 85 -11.10 9.06 -10.21
N ASP A 86 -11.96 9.66 -9.39
CA ASP A 86 -11.69 9.92 -7.98
C ASP A 86 -12.16 8.79 -7.04
N SER A 87 -12.90 7.81 -7.57
CA SER A 87 -13.42 6.68 -6.80
C SER A 87 -12.35 5.62 -6.58
N VAL A 88 -12.20 5.18 -5.33
CA VAL A 88 -11.29 4.10 -4.96
C VAL A 88 -12.06 3.00 -4.23
N ARG A 89 -11.94 1.76 -4.70
CA ARG A 89 -12.65 0.60 -4.16
C ARG A 89 -11.73 -0.60 -4.05
N VAL A 90 -11.90 -1.38 -2.99
CA VAL A 90 -11.25 -2.69 -2.86
C VAL A 90 -12.24 -3.74 -3.34
N LEU A 91 -11.85 -4.51 -4.35
CA LEU A 91 -12.58 -5.66 -4.85
C LEU A 91 -11.92 -6.92 -4.30
N LYS A 92 -12.71 -7.84 -3.77
CA LYS A 92 -12.25 -9.14 -3.25
C LYS A 92 -13.05 -10.23 -3.94
N ASP A 93 -12.44 -11.40 -4.07
CA ASP A 93 -13.16 -12.58 -4.53
C ASP A 93 -14.03 -13.09 -3.37
N ASP A 94 -15.33 -12.82 -3.46
CA ASP A 94 -16.34 -13.41 -2.56
C ASP A 94 -16.63 -14.81 -3.11
N GLY A 95 -15.76 -15.78 -2.82
CA GLY A 95 -15.81 -17.14 -3.39
C GLY A 95 -17.18 -17.83 -3.38
#